data_AF-A0A2K5Z9C9-F1
#
_entry.id   AF-A0A2K5Z9C9-F1
#
_cell.length_a   1.000
_cell.length_b   1.000
_cell.length_c   1.000
_cell.angle_alpha   90.00
_cell.angle_beta   90.00
_cell.angle_gamma   90.00
#
_symmetry.space_group_name_H-M   'P 1'
#
loop_
_entity.id
_entity.type
_entity.pdbx_description
1 polymer ?
#
loop_
_entity_poly.entity_id
_entity_poly.type
_entity_poly.pdbx_seq_one_letter_code
_entity_poly.pdbx_strand_id
1 'polypeptide(L)'
;MADDLEQHPQGWLSNWLPTWRPTSMSQLKNVEARILQCLQNKPAFPRDPEGAEDEFVTSIETWQETMGIPSMTLLGHSLGGFLATSYSIKYPDRVKHLILIRAPPTWVKAVASVLGRSNPLAVLRVAGPWGPGLVQRFSPDSNASL
;
A
#
# COMPACT_ATOMS: atom_id res chain seq x y z
N MET A 1 37.66 -12.07 -30.99
CA MET A 1 38.23 -10.71 -30.88
C MET A 1 37.21 -9.74 -31.43
N ALA A 2 36.48 -9.11 -30.52
CA ALA A 2 35.51 -8.02 -30.64
C ALA A 2 34.82 -8.06 -29.25
N ASP A 3 35.41 -7.51 -28.20
CA ASP A 3 35.54 -6.07 -27.90
C ASP A 3 34.24 -5.31 -28.14
N ASP A 4 33.18 -5.68 -27.41
CA ASP A 4 32.04 -4.81 -27.14
C ASP A 4 32.26 -4.09 -25.82
N LEU A 5 32.65 -2.83 -25.96
CA LEU A 5 32.76 -1.84 -24.90
C LEU A 5 31.38 -1.59 -24.28
N GLU A 6 31.12 -2.18 -23.11
CA GLU A 6 30.00 -1.77 -22.27
C GLU A 6 30.20 -0.32 -21.82
N GLN A 7 29.55 0.59 -22.53
CA GLN A 7 29.30 1.94 -22.05
C GLN A 7 28.37 1.84 -20.83
N HIS A 8 28.91 2.01 -19.63
CA HIS A 8 28.12 2.02 -18.39
C HIS A 8 27.18 3.24 -18.37
N PRO A 9 25.85 3.05 -18.39
CA PRO A 9 24.92 4.16 -18.21
C PRO A 9 24.92 4.61 -16.74
N GLN A 10 25.48 5.78 -16.47
CA GLN A 10 25.51 6.42 -15.15
C GLN A 10 24.14 7.05 -14.86
N GLY A 11 23.16 6.23 -14.51
CA GLY A 11 21.81 6.68 -14.16
C GLY A 11 21.27 5.89 -12.98
N TRP A 12 20.15 6.33 -12.40
CA TRP A 12 19.45 5.66 -11.28
C TRP A 12 19.26 4.13 -11.43
N LEU A 13 19.26 3.63 -12.67
CA LEU A 13 19.25 2.21 -13.01
C LEU A 13 20.53 1.45 -12.59
N SER A 14 21.71 2.07 -12.58
CA SER A 14 22.99 1.42 -12.22
C SER A 14 23.13 1.12 -10.72
N ASN A 15 22.37 1.79 -9.85
CA ASN A 15 22.29 1.46 -8.43
C ASN A 15 21.23 0.39 -8.11
N TRP A 16 20.29 0.14 -9.03
CA TRP A 16 19.19 -0.82 -8.85
C TRP A 16 19.48 -2.15 -9.55
N LEU A 17 20.05 -2.12 -10.75
CA LEU A 17 20.35 -3.29 -11.59
C LEU A 17 21.38 -4.29 -11.03
N PRO A 18 22.45 -3.91 -10.30
CA PRO A 18 23.44 -4.89 -9.84
C PRO A 18 22.89 -5.88 -8.81
N THR A 19 21.83 -5.49 -8.08
CA THR A 19 21.14 -6.37 -7.12
C THR A 19 20.03 -7.19 -7.78
N TRP A 20 19.53 -6.76 -8.94
CA TRP A 20 18.57 -7.52 -9.73
C TRP A 20 19.28 -8.69 -10.40
N ARG A 21 19.07 -9.90 -9.87
CA ARG A 21 19.52 -11.12 -10.53
C ARG A 21 18.81 -11.22 -11.88
N PRO A 22 19.54 -11.37 -13.00
CA PRO A 22 18.90 -11.71 -14.27
C PRO A 22 18.27 -13.09 -14.12
N THR A 23 16.95 -13.15 -13.95
CA THR A 23 16.22 -14.41 -14.06
C THR A 23 16.43 -14.98 -15.46
N SER A 24 16.63 -16.29 -15.55
CA SER A 24 16.83 -16.96 -16.83
C SER A 24 15.72 -16.59 -17.83
N MET A 25 16.09 -16.34 -19.09
CA MET A 25 15.15 -15.99 -20.16
C MET A 25 14.00 -17.00 -20.31
N SER A 26 14.22 -18.27 -19.96
CA SER A 26 13.16 -19.28 -19.93
C SER A 26 12.11 -19.02 -18.85
N GLN A 27 12.50 -18.49 -17.68
CA GLN A 27 11.56 -18.11 -16.63
C GLN A 27 10.77 -16.88 -17.01
N LEU A 28 11.39 -15.90 -17.66
CA LEU A 28 10.68 -14.69 -18.11
C LEU A 28 9.60 -15.05 -19.14
N LYS A 29 9.93 -15.88 -20.14
CA LYS A 29 8.97 -16.37 -21.13
C LYS A 29 7.84 -17.20 -20.51
N ASN A 30 8.14 -18.01 -19.50
CA ASN A 30 7.13 -18.77 -18.77
C ASN A 30 6.20 -17.83 -17.98
N VAL A 31 6.75 -16.81 -17.30
CA VAL A 31 5.97 -15.80 -16.60
C VAL A 31 5.08 -15.03 -17.56
N GLU A 32 5.61 -14.58 -18.69
CA GLU A 32 4.86 -13.91 -19.75
C GLU A 32 3.70 -14.78 -20.25
N ALA A 33 3.97 -16.04 -20.60
CA ALA A 33 2.95 -16.98 -21.04
C ALA A 33 1.84 -17.16 -19.99
N ARG A 34 2.20 -17.25 -18.71
CA ARG A 34 1.23 -17.37 -17.61
C ARG A 34 0.38 -16.11 -17.44
N ILE A 35 0.99 -14.92 -17.55
CA ILE A 35 0.26 -13.65 -17.47
C ILE A 35 -0.71 -13.53 -18.65
N LEU A 36 -0.24 -13.82 -19.87
CA LEU A 36 -1.08 -13.78 -21.07
C LEU A 36 -2.24 -14.78 -20.97
N GLN A 37 -1.99 -15.98 -20.44
CA GLN A 37 -3.04 -16.98 -20.19
C GLN A 37 -4.09 -16.46 -19.19
N CYS A 38 -3.68 -15.81 -18.10
CA CYS A 38 -4.61 -15.21 -17.14
C CYS A 38 -5.44 -14.08 -17.76
N LEU A 39 -4.85 -13.26 -18.64
CA LEU A 39 -5.56 -12.19 -19.35
C LEU A 39 -6.58 -12.74 -20.36
N GLN A 40 -6.24 -13.83 -21.06
CA GLN A 40 -7.12 -14.49 -22.01
C GLN A 40 -8.30 -15.20 -21.32
N ASN A 41 -8.07 -15.83 -20.16
CA ASN A 41 -9.11 -16.51 -19.38
C ASN A 41 -9.68 -15.63 -18.27
N LYS A 42 -9.73 -14.30 -18.50
CA LYS A 42 -10.12 -13.32 -17.50
C LYS A 42 -11.26 -13.85 -16.63
N PRO A 43 -11.01 -14.21 -15.36
CA PRO A 43 -12.07 -14.72 -14.51
C PRO A 43 -13.10 -13.60 -14.39
N ALA A 44 -14.34 -13.95 -14.69
CA ALA A 44 -15.44 -13.00 -14.62
C ALA A 44 -15.69 -12.72 -13.14
N PHE A 45 -15.01 -11.70 -12.60
CA PHE A 45 -15.30 -11.25 -11.25
C PHE A 45 -16.77 -10.83 -11.19
N PRO A 46 -17.57 -11.43 -10.30
CA PRO A 46 -18.94 -11.01 -10.11
C PRO A 46 -18.96 -9.53 -9.68
N ARG A 47 -19.99 -8.79 -10.11
CA ARG A 47 -20.18 -7.40 -9.69
C ARG A 47 -20.69 -7.28 -8.26
N ASP A 48 -21.11 -8.40 -7.69
CA ASP A 48 -21.56 -8.48 -6.30
C ASP A 48 -20.35 -8.57 -5.37
N PRO A 49 -20.28 -7.74 -4.30
CA PRO A 49 -19.26 -7.90 -3.27
C PRO A 49 -19.21 -9.32 -2.68
N GLU A 50 -20.35 -9.97 -2.45
CA GLU A 50 -20.40 -11.31 -1.85
C GLU A 50 -19.76 -12.35 -2.79
N GLY A 51 -20.10 -12.29 -4.07
CA GLY A 51 -19.50 -13.17 -5.07
C GLY A 51 -17.99 -12.92 -5.23
N ALA A 52 -17.53 -11.67 -5.10
CA ALA A 52 -16.12 -11.36 -5.22
C ALA A 52 -15.34 -11.94 -4.03
N GLU A 53 -15.90 -11.85 -2.82
CA GLU A 53 -15.36 -12.48 -1.63
C GLU A 53 -15.28 -14.00 -1.78
N ASP A 54 -16.35 -14.64 -2.26
CA ASP A 54 -16.38 -16.08 -2.47
C ASP A 54 -15.32 -16.55 -3.47
N GLU A 55 -15.10 -15.81 -4.55
CA GLU A 55 -14.04 -16.12 -5.52
C GLU A 55 -12.64 -16.06 -4.89
N PHE A 56 -12.39 -15.05 -4.03
CA PHE A 56 -11.13 -14.95 -3.29
C PHE A 56 -10.95 -16.09 -2.28
N VAL A 57 -11.98 -16.42 -1.52
CA VAL A 57 -11.99 -17.55 -0.56
C VAL A 57 -11.72 -18.86 -1.29
N THR A 58 -12.41 -19.10 -2.41
CA THR A 58 -12.28 -20.30 -3.24
C THR A 58 -10.86 -20.42 -3.82
N SER A 59 -10.27 -19.31 -4.26
CA SER A 59 -8.89 -19.29 -4.74
C SER A 59 -7.89 -19.71 -3.66
N ILE A 60 -8.09 -19.22 -2.43
CA ILE A 60 -7.26 -19.57 -1.27
C ILE A 60 -7.41 -21.07 -0.92
N GLU A 61 -8.64 -21.59 -0.95
CA GLU A 61 -8.90 -23.01 -0.73
C GLU A 61 -8.27 -23.90 -1.79
N THR A 62 -8.49 -23.58 -3.07
CA THR A 62 -7.89 -24.33 -4.19
C THR A 62 -6.38 -24.38 -4.07
N TRP A 63 -5.75 -23.26 -3.70
CA TRP A 63 -4.32 -23.20 -3.43
C TRP A 63 -3.91 -24.08 -2.24
N GLN A 64 -4.65 -24.00 -1.14
CA GLN A 64 -4.38 -24.80 0.06
C GLN A 64 -4.47 -26.31 -0.23
N GLU A 65 -5.50 -26.74 -0.96
CA GLU A 65 -5.72 -28.12 -1.38
C GLU A 65 -4.60 -28.61 -2.30
N THR A 66 -4.23 -27.79 -3.30
CA THR A 66 -3.13 -28.11 -4.23
C THR A 66 -1.79 -28.29 -3.49
N MET A 67 -1.58 -27.52 -2.43
CA MET A 67 -0.36 -27.59 -1.61
C MET A 67 -0.45 -28.63 -0.50
N GLY A 68 -1.61 -29.26 -0.27
CA GLY A 68 -1.81 -30.26 0.78
C GLY A 68 -1.64 -29.73 2.20
N ILE A 69 -1.93 -28.44 2.45
CA ILE A 69 -1.71 -27.79 3.75
C ILE A 69 -2.96 -27.98 4.62
N PRO A 70 -2.92 -28.77 5.70
CA PRO A 70 -4.12 -29.05 6.49
C PRO A 70 -4.64 -27.83 7.26
N SER A 71 -3.75 -26.93 7.65
CA SER A 71 -4.05 -25.74 8.46
C SER A 71 -3.01 -24.64 8.21
N MET A 72 -3.43 -23.38 8.13
CA MET A 72 -2.53 -22.23 7.90
C MET A 72 -2.66 -21.14 8.97
N THR A 73 -1.61 -20.33 9.12
CA THR A 73 -1.65 -19.06 9.86
C THR A 73 -1.95 -17.96 8.86
N LEU A 74 -3.07 -17.27 9.05
CA LEU A 74 -3.56 -16.28 8.09
C LEU A 74 -3.20 -14.87 8.57
N LEU A 75 -2.50 -14.12 7.73
CA LEU A 75 -2.10 -12.75 8.01
C LEU A 75 -2.79 -11.82 7.01
N GLY A 76 -3.60 -10.90 7.53
CA GLY A 76 -4.41 -10.01 6.70
C GLY A 76 -4.11 -8.54 6.97
N HIS A 77 -3.79 -7.79 5.92
CA HIS A 77 -3.63 -6.33 5.95
C HIS A 77 -4.74 -5.67 5.13
N SER A 78 -5.44 -4.68 5.71
CA SER A 78 -6.53 -3.96 5.04
C SER A 78 -7.63 -4.91 4.51
N LEU A 79 -7.91 -4.90 3.19
CA LEU A 79 -8.84 -5.83 2.53
C LEU A 79 -8.50 -7.30 2.80
N GLY A 80 -7.20 -7.63 2.84
CA GLY A 80 -6.75 -8.97 3.19
C GLY A 80 -7.10 -9.36 4.64
N GLY A 81 -7.25 -8.37 5.54
CA GLY A 81 -7.74 -8.59 6.90
C GLY A 81 -9.24 -8.94 6.93
N PHE A 82 -10.03 -8.27 6.11
CA PHE A 82 -11.45 -8.56 5.95
C PHE A 82 -11.66 -9.97 5.36
N LEU A 83 -10.99 -10.29 4.25
CA LEU A 83 -11.04 -11.62 3.64
C LEU A 83 -10.52 -12.70 4.58
N ALA A 84 -9.42 -12.44 5.30
CA ALA A 84 -8.88 -13.39 6.28
C ALA A 84 -9.85 -13.68 7.43
N THR A 85 -10.59 -12.66 7.88
CA THR A 85 -11.61 -12.83 8.91
C THR A 85 -12.79 -13.63 8.37
N SER A 86 -13.32 -13.27 7.20
CA SER A 86 -14.41 -14.00 6.53
C SER A 86 -14.07 -15.48 6.31
N TYR A 87 -12.85 -15.76 5.82
CA TYR A 87 -12.34 -17.11 5.64
C TYR A 87 -12.25 -17.90 6.95
N SER A 88 -11.72 -17.29 8.01
CA SER A 88 -11.58 -17.95 9.32
C SER A 88 -12.92 -18.32 9.96
N ILE A 89 -13.99 -17.56 9.66
CA ILE A 89 -15.34 -17.85 10.13
C ILE A 89 -15.95 -19.00 9.32
N LYS A 90 -15.76 -19.02 8.00
CA LYS A 90 -16.26 -20.10 7.13
C LYS A 90 -15.54 -21.43 7.40
N TYR A 91 -14.25 -21.39 7.70
CA TYR A 91 -13.41 -22.58 7.87
C TYR A 91 -12.55 -22.52 9.15
N PRO A 92 -13.16 -22.65 10.34
CA PRO A 92 -12.46 -22.54 11.61
C PRO A 92 -11.37 -23.63 11.77
N ASP A 93 -11.60 -24.83 11.24
CA ASP A 93 -10.64 -25.94 11.33
C ASP A 93 -9.39 -25.74 10.45
N ARG A 94 -9.46 -24.84 9.45
CA ARG A 94 -8.39 -24.60 8.49
C ARG A 94 -7.42 -23.50 8.95
N VAL A 95 -7.77 -22.71 9.96
CA VAL A 95 -6.97 -21.56 10.42
C VAL A 95 -6.54 -21.76 11.87
N LYS A 96 -5.22 -21.85 12.10
CA LYS A 96 -4.66 -21.99 13.47
C LYS A 96 -4.58 -20.66 14.20
N HIS A 97 -4.11 -19.63 13.51
CA HIS A 97 -3.93 -18.28 14.06
C HIS A 97 -4.27 -17.25 12.99
N LEU A 98 -5.02 -16.21 13.38
CA LEU A 98 -5.36 -15.06 12.54
C LEU A 98 -4.62 -13.82 13.05
N ILE A 99 -3.78 -13.22 12.20
CA ILE A 99 -3.02 -12.01 12.51
C ILE A 99 -3.58 -10.86 11.66
N LEU A 100 -4.22 -9.89 12.31
CA LEU A 100 -4.77 -8.70 11.65
C LEU A 100 -3.80 -7.53 11.79
N ILE A 101 -3.26 -7.07 10.66
CA ILE A 101 -2.43 -5.88 10.62
C ILE A 101 -3.32 -4.71 10.18
N ARG A 102 -3.82 -3.96 11.17
CA ARG A 102 -4.49 -2.67 10.96
C ARG A 102 -3.72 -1.58 11.70
N ALA A 103 -2.69 -1.03 11.07
CA ALA A 103 -2.15 0.25 11.52
C ALA A 103 -3.10 1.35 11.03
N PRO A 104 -3.79 2.10 11.92
CA PRO A 104 -4.37 3.36 11.47
C PRO A 104 -3.22 4.18 10.85
N PRO A 105 -3.38 4.72 9.64
CA PRO A 105 -2.35 5.54 9.03
C PRO A 105 -1.89 6.60 10.02
N THR A 106 -0.59 6.90 10.06
CA THR A 106 -0.03 7.84 11.04
C THR A 106 -0.73 9.21 11.02
N TRP A 107 -1.27 9.61 9.86
CA TRP A 107 -2.08 10.81 9.70
C TRP A 107 -3.38 10.78 10.52
N VAL A 108 -4.04 9.62 10.69
CA VAL A 108 -5.24 9.47 11.51
C VAL A 108 -4.93 9.72 12.98
N LYS A 109 -3.79 9.22 13.47
CA LYS A 109 -3.30 9.52 14.82
C LYS A 109 -2.93 10.99 14.98
N ALA A 110 -2.34 11.61 13.96
CA ALA A 110 -2.02 13.03 13.95
C ALA A 110 -3.30 13.90 14.02
N VAL A 111 -4.30 13.61 13.19
CA VAL A 111 -5.59 14.31 13.18
C VAL A 111 -6.34 14.12 14.49
N ALA A 112 -6.39 12.90 15.04
CA ALA A 112 -7.02 12.65 16.34
C ALA A 112 -6.30 13.38 17.49
N SER A 113 -4.97 13.53 17.42
CA SER A 113 -4.20 14.30 18.41
C SER A 113 -4.45 15.81 18.30
N VAL A 114 -4.65 16.30 17.07
CA VAL A 114 -4.96 17.71 16.78
C VAL A 114 -6.41 18.06 17.16
N LEU A 115 -7.36 17.16 16.91
CA LEU A 115 -8.78 17.38 17.21
C LEU A 115 -9.16 17.04 18.66
N GLY A 116 -8.49 16.07 19.29
CA GLY A 116 -8.81 15.60 20.63
C GLY A 116 -8.32 16.50 21.77
N ARG A 117 -7.48 17.50 21.48
CA ARG A 117 -6.98 18.44 22.49
C ARG A 117 -7.16 19.85 21.98
N SER A 118 -8.35 20.40 22.21
CA SER A 118 -8.68 21.82 22.13
C SER A 118 -7.58 22.66 22.80
N ASN A 119 -6.57 23.06 22.03
CA ASN A 119 -5.54 24.00 22.43
C ASN A 119 -5.63 25.18 21.44
N PRO A 120 -6.54 26.13 21.69
CA PRO A 120 -6.77 27.27 20.78
C PRO A 120 -5.55 28.16 20.59
N LEU A 121 -4.45 27.91 21.30
CA LEU A 121 -3.19 28.66 21.24
C LEU A 121 -2.08 27.95 20.44
N ALA A 122 -2.33 26.75 19.90
CA ALA A 122 -1.35 26.05 19.06
C ALA A 122 -1.18 26.71 17.68
N VAL A 123 -2.22 27.36 17.17
CA VAL A 123 -2.19 28.12 15.91
C VAL A 123 -1.21 29.29 15.98
N LEU A 124 -1.13 29.97 17.14
CA LEU A 124 -0.17 31.06 17.36
C LEU A 124 1.29 30.60 17.45
N ARG A 125 1.53 29.30 17.69
CA ARG A 125 2.89 28.76 17.86
C ARG A 125 3.52 28.27 16.55
N VAL A 126 2.70 28.02 15.52
CA VAL A 126 3.15 27.71 14.15
C VAL A 126 3.60 28.97 13.41
N ALA A 127 3.19 30.17 13.88
CA ALA A 127 3.83 31.42 13.52
C ALA A 127 5.18 31.54 14.24
N GLY A 128 6.17 30.76 13.78
CA GLY A 128 7.58 30.91 14.13
C GLY A 128 8.17 32.21 13.57
N PRO A 129 9.48 32.27 13.24
CA PRO A 129 10.28 33.51 13.06
C PRO A 129 9.76 34.59 12.10
N TRP A 130 8.68 34.34 11.35
CA TRP A 130 8.02 35.25 10.42
C TRP A 130 6.88 36.07 11.05
N GLY A 131 6.59 35.90 12.35
CA GLY A 131 5.56 36.65 13.07
C GLY A 131 5.67 38.19 12.99
N PRO A 132 6.87 38.81 13.08
CA PRO A 132 6.97 40.28 13.07
C PRO A 132 6.66 40.94 11.72
N GLY A 133 6.75 40.22 10.60
CA GLY A 133 6.57 40.79 9.25
C GLY A 133 5.11 40.97 8.82
N LEU A 134 4.18 40.24 9.43
CA LEU A 134 2.76 40.30 9.09
C LEU A 134 1.99 41.39 9.86
N VAL A 135 2.55 41.90 10.97
CA VAL A 135 1.95 43.00 11.75
C VAL A 135 2.14 44.37 11.08
N GLN A 136 3.18 44.54 10.24
CA GLN A 136 3.41 45.79 9.52
C GLN A 136 2.55 45.97 8.26
N ARG A 137 1.88 44.93 7.76
CA ARG A 137 1.05 45.02 6.54
C ARG A 137 -0.44 45.27 6.80
N PHE A 138 -0.85 45.31 8.07
CA PHE A 138 -2.23 45.55 8.50
C PHE A 138 -2.39 46.77 9.42
N SER A 139 -1.43 47.71 9.44
CA SER A 139 -1.77 49.09 9.77
C SER A 139 -2.23 49.77 8.48
N PRO A 140 -3.55 49.85 8.21
CA PRO A 140 -4.05 50.83 7.28
C PRO A 140 -3.77 52.18 7.92
N ASP A 141 -2.91 52.98 7.28
CA ASP A 141 -2.80 54.41 7.58
C ASP A 141 -4.20 55.01 7.47
N SER A 142 -4.81 55.19 8.63
CA SER A 142 -6.10 55.82 8.81
C SER A 142 -5.80 57.26 9.19
N ASN A 143 -6.11 58.17 8.26
CA ASN A 143 -6.28 59.61 8.47
C ASN A 143 -4.97 60.42 8.62
N ALA A 144 -4.81 61.64 8.12
CA ALA A 144 -5.67 62.55 7.40
C ALA A 144 -4.81 63.67 6.78
N SER A 145 -5.34 64.25 5.71
CA SER A 145 -5.32 65.68 5.33
C SER A 145 -4.47 66.65 6.16
N LEU A 146 -3.52 67.33 5.51
CA LEU A 146 -3.53 68.78 5.20
C LEU A 146 -2.38 69.14 4.25
#